data_AF-A0A955NJI9-F1
#
_entry.id   AF-A0A955NJI9-F1
#
_cell.length_a   1.000
_cell.length_b   1.000
_cell.length_c   1.000
_cell.angle_alpha   90.00
_cell.angle_beta   90.00
_cell.angle_gamma   90.00
#
_symmetry.space_group_name_H-M   'P 1'
#
loop_
_entity.id
_entity.type
_entity.pdbx_description
1 polymer ?
#
loop_
_entity_poly.entity_id
_entity_poly.type
_entity_poly.pdbx_seq_one_letter_code
_entity_poly.pdbx_strand_id
1 'polypeptide(L)'
;THWSPKGMEVAAGKVANRLQELGWVEKGKTDYGLKEVPLSRHGDVIRMTQIPGIDDWYEPETIQASQVVRKESGEIYADDPHSEILVLGDSFLRIYEHDEPGSGGFVAHLARDLGKPLTSIINDGGASTLVRQELYRKPEMLAGKKVVIWEFVERDIRFGTEGWQDVPLPKDKQES
;
A
#
# COMPACT_ATOMS: atom_id res chain seq x y z
N THR A 1 3.39 15.43 2.08
CA THR A 1 2.73 15.03 0.81
C THR A 1 2.03 13.71 0.98
N HIS A 2 2.57 12.77 1.75
CA HIS A 2 1.91 11.53 2.12
C HIS A 2 0.81 11.75 3.17
N TRP A 3 -0.11 10.79 3.26
CA TRP A 3 -1.12 10.74 4.32
C TRP A 3 -0.51 10.54 5.71
N SER A 4 -1.23 10.95 6.76
CA SER A 4 -0.93 10.52 8.13
C SER A 4 -1.30 9.04 8.31
N PRO A 5 -0.74 8.33 9.32
CA PRO A 5 -1.13 6.95 9.61
C PRO A 5 -2.65 6.82 9.79
N LYS A 6 -3.27 7.76 10.51
CA LYS A 6 -4.73 7.72 10.71
C LYS A 6 -5.53 7.93 9.42
N GLY A 7 -5.07 8.82 8.54
CA GLY A 7 -5.73 9.04 7.25
C GLY A 7 -5.67 7.79 6.37
N MET A 8 -4.51 7.13 6.34
CA MET A 8 -4.31 5.85 5.65
C MET A 8 -5.22 4.75 6.21
N GLU A 9 -5.33 4.61 7.54
CA GLU A 9 -6.22 3.63 8.18
C GLU A 9 -7.68 3.81 7.76
N VAL A 10 -8.15 5.07 7.73
CA VAL A 10 -9.52 5.39 7.31
C VAL A 10 -9.72 5.00 5.84
N ALA A 11 -8.75 5.28 4.97
CA ALA A 11 -8.81 4.88 3.57
C ALA A 11 -8.88 3.36 3.41
N ALA A 12 -8.01 2.61 4.12
CA ALA A 12 -7.99 1.16 4.10
C ALA A 12 -9.34 0.56 4.52
N GLY A 13 -9.90 1.04 5.64
CA GLY A 13 -11.21 0.57 6.12
C GLY A 13 -12.37 0.91 5.17
N LYS A 14 -12.33 2.07 4.51
CA LYS A 14 -13.33 2.42 3.49
C LYS A 14 -13.25 1.52 2.26
N VAL A 15 -12.04 1.18 1.80
CA VAL A 15 -11.84 0.23 0.71
C VAL A 15 -12.31 -1.17 1.11
N ALA A 16 -11.95 -1.65 2.31
CA ALA A 16 -12.39 -2.95 2.82
C ALA A 16 -13.92 -3.08 2.87
N ASN A 17 -14.60 -2.04 3.38
CA ASN A 17 -16.06 -2.01 3.43
C ASN A 17 -16.66 -2.01 2.03
N ARG A 18 -16.11 -1.21 1.11
CA ARG A 18 -16.62 -1.14 -0.26
C ARG A 18 -16.52 -2.48 -0.99
N LEU A 19 -15.42 -3.21 -0.81
CA LEU A 19 -15.22 -4.53 -1.42
C LEU A 19 -16.22 -5.56 -0.89
N GLN A 20 -16.55 -5.51 0.40
CA GLN A 20 -17.54 -6.38 1.03
C GLN A 20 -18.97 -6.00 0.60
N GLU A 21 -19.31 -4.72 0.56
CA GLU A 21 -20.62 -4.22 0.09
C GLU A 21 -20.90 -4.61 -1.36
N LEU A 22 -19.88 -4.60 -2.21
CA LEU A 22 -19.97 -5.04 -3.61
C LEU A 22 -20.03 -6.56 -3.75
N GLY A 23 -19.79 -7.33 -2.68
CA GLY A 23 -19.70 -8.79 -2.71
C GLY A 23 -18.49 -9.31 -3.49
N TRP A 24 -17.48 -8.47 -3.72
CA TRP A 24 -16.27 -8.86 -4.48
C TRP A 24 -15.29 -9.66 -3.62
N VAL A 25 -15.30 -9.42 -2.32
CA VAL A 25 -14.41 -10.07 -1.35
C VAL A 25 -15.22 -10.50 -0.13
N GLU A 26 -15.15 -11.78 0.19
CA GLU A 26 -15.64 -12.30 1.47
C GLU A 26 -14.64 -12.02 2.58
N LYS A 27 -15.14 -11.74 3.79
CA LYS A 27 -14.28 -11.57 4.96
C LYS A 27 -13.56 -12.87 5.31
N GLY A 28 -12.26 -12.78 5.52
CA GLY A 28 -11.43 -13.91 5.94
C GLY A 28 -11.57 -14.23 7.43
N LYS A 29 -10.78 -15.22 7.88
CA LYS A 29 -10.82 -15.75 9.25
C LYS A 29 -9.57 -15.42 10.07
N THR A 30 -8.58 -14.75 9.48
CA THR A 30 -7.37 -14.35 10.21
C THR A 30 -7.68 -13.18 11.13
N ASP A 31 -7.45 -13.37 12.43
CA ASP A 31 -7.62 -12.30 13.41
C ASP A 31 -6.31 -11.49 13.55
N TYR A 32 -6.36 -10.26 13.06
CA TYR A 32 -5.27 -9.32 13.12
C TYR A 32 -5.52 -8.29 14.23
N GLY A 33 -4.46 -7.94 14.96
CA GLY A 33 -4.41 -6.89 15.97
C GLY A 33 -3.54 -5.73 15.53
N LEU A 34 -3.49 -4.71 16.39
CA LEU A 34 -2.60 -3.56 16.23
C LEU A 34 -1.60 -3.52 17.37
N LYS A 35 -0.36 -3.19 17.02
CA LYS A 35 0.70 -2.84 17.95
C LYS A 35 1.09 -1.39 17.70
N GLU A 36 0.87 -0.52 18.68
CA GLU A 36 1.26 0.89 18.58
C GLU A 36 2.78 1.03 18.51
N VAL A 37 3.25 1.86 17.57
CA VAL A 37 4.66 2.19 17.39
C VAL A 37 4.77 3.70 17.16
N PRO A 38 5.21 4.46 18.18
CA PRO A 38 5.48 5.88 17.99
C PRO A 38 6.69 6.05 17.05
N LEU A 39 6.56 6.93 16.07
CA LEU A 39 7.62 7.25 15.11
C LEU A 39 7.98 8.71 15.23
N SER A 40 9.28 9.00 15.17
CA SER A 40 9.78 10.36 15.06
C SER A 40 10.16 10.61 13.61
N ARG A 41 9.47 11.55 12.94
CA ARG A 41 9.71 11.86 11.52
C ARG A 41 9.70 13.36 11.26
N HIS A 42 10.65 13.81 10.44
CA HIS A 42 10.52 15.09 9.76
C HIS A 42 9.53 14.96 8.60
N GLY A 43 8.76 16.02 8.34
CA GLY A 43 7.86 16.10 7.20
C GLY A 43 8.60 15.80 5.88
N ASP A 44 7.95 15.05 5.00
CA ASP A 44 8.54 14.66 3.71
C ASP A 44 8.92 15.86 2.83
N VAL A 45 8.23 17.00 2.95
CA VAL A 45 8.60 18.26 2.28
C VAL A 45 10.01 18.72 2.66
N ILE A 46 10.38 18.63 3.95
CA ILE A 46 11.70 19.02 4.43
C ILE A 46 12.76 18.12 3.78
N ARG A 47 12.55 16.80 3.80
CA ARG A 47 13.44 15.83 3.13
C ARG A 47 13.54 16.05 1.62
N MET A 48 12.41 16.39 0.97
CA MET A 48 12.35 16.62 -0.47
C MET A 48 13.03 17.92 -0.91
N THR A 49 13.17 18.91 -0.02
CA THR A 49 13.82 20.20 -0.38
C THR A 49 15.31 20.07 -0.64
N GLN A 50 15.96 18.99 -0.18
CA GLN A 50 17.39 18.71 -0.37
C GLN A 50 18.33 19.85 0.06
N ILE A 51 17.87 20.75 0.94
CA ILE A 51 18.69 21.83 1.49
C ILE A 51 19.58 21.25 2.60
N PRO A 52 20.92 21.31 2.49
CA PRO A 52 21.79 20.80 3.54
C PRO A 52 21.53 21.50 4.88
N GLY A 53 21.35 20.72 5.96
CA GLY A 53 21.15 21.24 7.32
C GLY A 53 19.74 21.78 7.61
N ILE A 54 18.79 21.65 6.68
CA ILE A 54 17.41 22.10 6.94
C ILE A 54 16.71 21.26 8.01
N ASP A 55 17.07 19.99 8.16
CA ASP A 55 16.53 19.11 9.19
C ASP A 55 16.88 19.62 10.62
N ASP A 56 18.02 20.31 10.78
CA ASP A 56 18.44 20.88 12.06
C ASP A 56 17.58 22.10 12.47
N TRP A 57 16.78 22.66 11.54
CA TRP A 57 15.99 23.87 11.77
C TRP A 57 14.56 23.55 12.17
N TYR A 58 14.14 22.29 12.09
CA TYR A 58 12.77 21.86 12.36
C TYR A 58 12.77 20.60 13.22
N GLU A 59 12.15 20.67 14.39
CA GLU A 59 11.98 19.49 15.25
C GLU A 59 11.17 18.39 14.54
N PRO A 60 11.56 17.11 14.68
CA PRO A 60 10.74 15.99 14.23
C PRO A 60 9.35 15.98 14.87
N GLU A 61 8.34 15.54 14.12
CA GLU A 61 7.02 15.27 14.66
C GLU A 61 6.95 13.82 15.16
N THR A 62 6.41 13.64 16.37
CA THR A 62 6.05 12.30 16.86
C THR A 62 4.68 11.92 16.32
N ILE A 63 4.65 10.96 15.40
CA ILE A 63 3.42 10.39 14.85
C ILE A 63 3.13 9.05 15.50
N GLN A 64 1.87 8.80 15.84
CA GLN A 64 1.43 7.50 16.32
C GLN A 64 1.07 6.61 15.13
N ALA A 65 1.90 5.62 14.84
CA ALA A 65 1.62 4.60 13.85
C ALA A 65 1.26 3.27 14.54
N SER A 66 0.71 2.33 13.79
CA SER A 66 0.39 1.00 14.29
C SER A 66 0.83 -0.07 13.30
N GLN A 67 1.57 -1.07 13.77
CA GLN A 67 1.88 -2.29 13.02
C GLN A 67 0.73 -3.27 13.14
N VAL A 68 0.41 -3.94 12.04
CA VAL A 68 -0.54 -5.05 12.04
C VAL A 68 0.19 -6.33 12.42
N VAL A 69 -0.40 -7.07 13.36
CA VAL A 69 0.14 -8.33 13.88
C VAL A 69 -0.95 -9.41 13.88
N ARG A 70 -0.60 -10.68 13.74
CA ARG A 70 -1.54 -11.78 14.01
C ARG A 70 -1.79 -11.86 15.51
N LYS A 71 -3.06 -11.84 15.96
CA LYS A 71 -3.35 -11.86 17.41
C LYS A 71 -2.91 -13.14 18.10
N GLU A 72 -2.98 -14.27 17.39
CA GLU A 72 -2.65 -15.57 17.95
C GLU A 72 -1.15 -15.75 18.21
N SER A 73 -0.31 -15.37 17.23
CA SER A 73 1.15 -15.57 17.32
C SER A 73 1.93 -14.32 17.73
N GLY A 74 1.33 -13.12 17.61
CA GLY A 74 2.03 -11.85 17.75
C GLY A 74 2.98 -11.53 16.58
N GLU A 75 3.04 -12.38 15.55
CA GLU A 75 3.87 -12.16 14.37
C GLU A 75 3.38 -10.97 13.57
N ILE A 76 4.34 -10.20 13.05
CA ILE A 76 4.06 -9.07 12.17
C ILE A 76 3.38 -9.57 10.88
N TYR A 77 2.42 -8.79 10.39
CA TYR A 77 1.76 -9.07 9.12
C TYR A 77 2.77 -9.20 7.96
N ALA A 78 2.53 -10.19 7.11
CA ALA A 78 3.25 -10.39 5.86
C ALA A 78 2.25 -10.72 4.75
N ASP A 79 2.57 -10.26 3.55
CA ASP A 79 1.85 -10.57 2.33
C ASP A 79 1.87 -12.08 2.01
N ASP A 80 0.84 -12.53 1.31
CA ASP A 80 0.73 -13.88 0.77
C ASP A 80 0.67 -13.79 -0.77
N PRO A 81 1.65 -14.34 -1.51
CA PRO A 81 1.64 -14.32 -2.97
C PRO A 81 0.45 -15.09 -3.58
N HIS A 82 -0.19 -15.99 -2.81
CA HIS A 82 -1.35 -16.76 -3.22
C HIS A 82 -2.69 -16.09 -2.87
N SER A 83 -2.68 -14.88 -2.30
CA SER A 83 -3.92 -14.13 -2.06
C SER A 83 -4.72 -13.95 -3.35
N GLU A 84 -6.05 -13.88 -3.24
CA GLU A 84 -6.94 -13.56 -4.36
C GLU A 84 -7.02 -12.05 -4.65
N ILE A 85 -6.34 -11.23 -3.85
CA ILE A 85 -6.37 -9.77 -3.91
C ILE A 85 -4.96 -9.24 -4.15
N LEU A 86 -4.81 -8.42 -5.20
CA LEU A 86 -3.59 -7.72 -5.53
C LEU A 86 -3.76 -6.22 -5.27
N VAL A 87 -2.84 -5.60 -4.54
CA VAL A 87 -2.78 -4.15 -4.33
C VAL A 87 -1.60 -3.56 -5.09
N LEU A 88 -1.86 -2.52 -5.88
CA LEU A 88 -0.86 -1.78 -6.65
C LEU A 88 -0.80 -0.36 -6.12
N GLY A 89 0.40 0.19 -5.93
CA GLY A 89 0.56 1.60 -5.66
C GLY A 89 2.00 2.06 -5.60
N ASP A 90 2.19 3.29 -5.13
CA ASP A 90 3.48 3.97 -5.13
C ASP A 90 4.02 4.18 -3.70
N SER A 91 4.79 5.25 -3.49
CA SER A 91 5.33 5.59 -2.18
C SER A 91 4.27 5.79 -1.08
N PHE A 92 3.00 6.04 -1.44
CA PHE A 92 1.88 6.11 -0.48
C PHE A 92 1.57 4.74 0.13
N LEU A 93 1.67 3.65 -0.63
CA LEU A 93 1.63 2.31 -0.08
C LEU A 93 2.90 1.98 0.70
N ARG A 94 4.09 2.43 0.25
CA ARG A 94 5.37 2.08 0.90
C ARG A 94 5.53 2.67 2.30
N ILE A 95 5.16 3.94 2.49
CA ILE A 95 5.68 4.81 3.57
C ILE A 95 5.57 4.27 5.01
N TYR A 96 4.61 3.39 5.29
CA TYR A 96 4.47 2.69 6.58
C TYR A 96 4.45 1.17 6.44
N GLU A 97 4.48 0.66 5.19
CA GLU A 97 4.46 -0.77 4.88
C GLU A 97 5.88 -1.35 4.87
N HIS A 98 6.80 -0.73 4.13
CA HIS A 98 8.20 -1.15 4.07
C HIS A 98 9.12 -0.26 4.90
N ASP A 99 8.85 1.05 4.95
CA ASP A 99 9.55 1.95 5.85
C ASP A 99 8.97 1.80 7.28
N GLU A 100 9.61 2.43 8.28
CA GLU A 100 9.11 2.37 9.66
C GLU A 100 7.62 2.77 9.76
N PRO A 101 6.80 1.98 10.47
CA PRO A 101 7.21 0.94 11.41
C PRO A 101 7.38 -0.46 10.77
N GLY A 102 7.08 -0.62 9.47
CA GLY A 102 6.97 -1.91 8.80
C GLY A 102 5.61 -2.57 9.08
N SER A 103 4.93 -3.04 8.04
CA SER A 103 3.58 -3.64 8.12
C SER A 103 2.56 -2.77 8.87
N GLY A 104 2.73 -1.45 8.80
CA GLY A 104 1.80 -0.45 9.33
C GLY A 104 1.20 0.41 8.23
N GLY A 105 1.28 -0.02 6.97
CA GLY A 105 0.80 0.70 5.80
C GLY A 105 -0.58 0.24 5.34
N PHE A 106 -1.01 0.79 4.20
CA PHE A 106 -2.35 0.57 3.69
C PHE A 106 -2.63 -0.92 3.41
N VAL A 107 -1.64 -1.67 2.93
CA VAL A 107 -1.81 -3.10 2.61
C VAL A 107 -2.06 -3.89 3.90
N ALA A 108 -1.24 -3.69 4.92
CA ALA A 108 -1.41 -4.35 6.21
C ALA A 108 -2.76 -4.02 6.87
N HIS A 109 -3.17 -2.74 6.89
CA HIS A 109 -4.43 -2.32 7.50
C HIS A 109 -5.65 -2.81 6.70
N LEU A 110 -5.56 -2.86 5.37
CA LEU A 110 -6.58 -3.47 4.53
C LEU A 110 -6.68 -4.97 4.79
N ALA A 111 -5.56 -5.67 4.95
CA ALA A 111 -5.52 -7.09 5.30
C ALA A 111 -6.17 -7.35 6.67
N ARG A 112 -5.93 -6.48 7.65
CA ARG A 112 -6.60 -6.50 8.96
C ARG A 112 -8.12 -6.40 8.81
N ASP A 113 -8.58 -5.41 8.06
CA ASP A 113 -10.02 -5.13 7.94
C ASP A 113 -10.76 -6.20 7.11
N LEU A 114 -10.07 -6.83 6.16
CA LEU A 114 -10.57 -7.97 5.39
C LEU A 114 -10.38 -9.32 6.11
N GLY A 115 -9.56 -9.40 7.15
CA GLY A 115 -9.27 -10.63 7.89
C GLY A 115 -8.53 -11.71 7.08
N LYS A 116 -7.74 -11.32 6.07
CA LYS A 116 -6.96 -12.24 5.22
C LYS A 116 -5.72 -11.53 4.64
N PRO A 117 -4.64 -12.26 4.35
CA PRO A 117 -3.45 -11.66 3.74
C PRO A 117 -3.69 -11.24 2.29
N LEU A 118 -2.91 -10.27 1.83
CA LEU A 118 -2.98 -9.69 0.49
C LEU A 118 -1.67 -9.93 -0.26
N THR A 119 -1.69 -9.71 -1.57
CA THR A 119 -0.48 -9.57 -2.37
C THR A 119 -0.32 -8.09 -2.75
N SER A 120 0.89 -7.55 -2.74
CA SER A 120 1.15 -6.18 -3.20
C SER A 120 2.27 -6.05 -4.24
N ILE A 121 2.20 -4.99 -5.04
CA ILE A 121 3.29 -4.46 -5.86
C ILE A 121 3.37 -2.96 -5.54
N ILE A 122 4.53 -2.53 -5.02
CA ILE A 122 4.78 -1.16 -4.58
C ILE A 122 5.98 -0.62 -5.34
N ASN A 123 5.83 0.51 -6.02
CA ASN A 123 6.88 1.11 -6.84
C ASN A 123 7.08 2.62 -6.57
N ASP A 124 8.28 2.98 -6.15
CA ASP A 124 8.60 4.30 -5.58
C ASP A 124 8.96 5.39 -6.59
N GLY A 125 9.07 5.04 -7.87
CA GLY A 125 9.85 5.83 -8.82
C GLY A 125 9.07 6.66 -9.84
N GLY A 126 7.76 6.49 -9.99
CA GLY A 126 7.10 7.10 -11.15
C GLY A 126 5.59 7.02 -11.20
N ALA A 127 4.97 7.30 -10.05
CA ALA A 127 3.54 7.60 -9.99
C ALA A 127 2.68 6.42 -10.48
N SER A 128 1.40 6.68 -10.69
CA SER A 128 0.38 5.81 -11.29
C SER A 128 0.83 4.92 -12.48
N THR A 129 1.85 5.29 -13.25
CA THR A 129 2.23 4.54 -14.47
C THR A 129 3.23 3.41 -14.22
N LEU A 130 4.27 3.62 -13.41
CA LEU A 130 5.33 2.60 -13.26
C LEU A 130 4.84 1.32 -12.61
N VAL A 131 3.94 1.41 -11.63
CA VAL A 131 3.39 0.21 -10.97
C VAL A 131 2.62 -0.69 -11.94
N ARG A 132 1.91 -0.10 -12.91
CA ARG A 132 1.22 -0.85 -13.97
C ARG A 132 2.21 -1.48 -14.94
N GLN A 133 3.29 -0.78 -15.29
CA GLN A 133 4.36 -1.36 -16.12
C GLN A 133 5.07 -2.51 -15.40
N GLU A 134 5.23 -2.41 -14.08
CA GLU A 134 5.79 -3.49 -13.28
C GLU A 134 4.88 -4.72 -13.28
N LEU A 135 3.56 -4.52 -13.09
CA LEU A 135 2.59 -5.60 -13.24
C LEU A 135 2.63 -6.22 -14.64
N TYR A 136 2.75 -5.40 -15.70
CA TYR A 136 2.90 -5.89 -17.06
C TYR A 136 4.12 -6.80 -17.26
N ARG A 137 5.23 -6.50 -16.56
CA ARG A 137 6.46 -7.31 -16.57
C ARG A 137 6.37 -8.58 -15.71
N LYS A 138 5.37 -8.67 -14.82
CA LYS A 138 5.14 -9.77 -13.89
C LYS A 138 3.72 -10.37 -14.03
N PRO A 139 3.33 -10.87 -15.22
CA PRO A 139 2.00 -11.45 -15.48
C PRO A 139 1.55 -12.48 -14.44
N GLU A 140 2.50 -13.27 -13.94
CA GLU A 140 2.27 -14.32 -12.95
C GLU A 140 1.64 -13.81 -11.66
N MET A 141 1.83 -12.52 -11.33
CA MET A 141 1.21 -11.88 -10.16
C MET A 141 -0.32 -11.76 -10.29
N LEU A 142 -0.88 -11.85 -11.50
CA LEU A 142 -2.34 -11.91 -11.72
C LEU A 142 -2.92 -13.32 -11.56
N ALA A 143 -2.08 -14.36 -11.49
CA ALA A 143 -2.58 -15.73 -11.35
C ALA A 143 -3.39 -15.88 -10.05
N GLY A 144 -4.62 -16.37 -10.20
CA GLY A 144 -5.55 -16.60 -9.09
C GLY A 144 -6.12 -15.33 -8.45
N LYS A 145 -5.81 -14.14 -8.97
CA LYS A 145 -6.35 -12.87 -8.46
C LYS A 145 -7.76 -12.64 -8.99
N LYS A 146 -8.68 -12.31 -8.08
CA LYS A 146 -10.06 -11.92 -8.39
C LYS A 146 -10.25 -10.41 -8.37
N VAL A 147 -9.48 -9.71 -7.56
CA VAL A 147 -9.58 -8.26 -7.38
C VAL A 147 -8.19 -7.63 -7.47
N VAL A 148 -8.08 -6.57 -8.26
CA VAL A 148 -6.91 -5.67 -8.29
C VAL A 148 -7.35 -4.31 -7.75
N ILE A 149 -6.68 -3.85 -6.70
CA ILE A 149 -6.88 -2.54 -6.09
C ILE A 149 -5.69 -1.68 -6.52
N TRP A 150 -5.98 -0.53 -7.11
CA TRP A 150 -4.93 0.38 -7.56
C TRP A 150 -5.05 1.70 -6.82
N GLU A 151 -4.09 1.94 -5.93
CA GLU A 151 -3.91 3.18 -5.22
C GLU A 151 -2.99 4.11 -6.03
N PHE A 152 -3.43 5.35 -6.18
CA PHE A 152 -2.65 6.43 -6.76
C PHE A 152 -3.26 7.77 -6.36
N VAL A 153 -2.44 8.82 -6.41
CA VAL A 153 -2.83 10.18 -6.05
C VAL A 153 -3.58 10.89 -7.18
N GLU A 154 -4.59 11.71 -6.83
CA GLU A 154 -5.41 12.41 -7.83
C GLU A 154 -4.60 13.31 -8.78
N ARG A 155 -3.50 13.89 -8.31
CA ARG A 155 -2.66 14.80 -9.10
C ARG A 155 -2.06 14.09 -10.30
N ASP A 156 -1.85 12.78 -10.21
CA ASP A 156 -1.34 12.00 -11.32
C ASP A 156 -2.33 12.01 -12.49
N ILE A 157 -3.64 12.12 -12.25
CA ILE A 157 -4.69 12.27 -13.28
C ILE A 157 -4.37 13.39 -14.28
N ARG A 158 -3.76 14.47 -13.79
CA ARG A 158 -3.43 15.66 -14.60
C ARG A 158 -1.94 15.77 -14.91
N PHE A 159 -1.09 15.33 -13.99
CA PHE A 159 0.35 15.62 -13.99
C PHE A 159 1.22 14.38 -13.89
N GLY A 160 0.67 13.18 -14.11
CA GLY A 160 1.45 11.94 -14.09
C GLY A 160 2.65 12.09 -15.01
N THR A 161 3.85 11.78 -14.50
CA THR A 161 5.14 12.10 -15.11
C THR A 161 5.27 11.65 -16.58
N GLU A 162 4.57 10.57 -16.94
CA GLU A 162 4.53 10.00 -18.30
C GLU A 162 3.16 10.17 -18.99
N GLY A 163 2.17 10.84 -18.39
CA GLY A 163 0.91 11.22 -19.05
C GLY A 163 -0.11 10.10 -19.32
N TRP A 164 -0.53 9.34 -18.30
CA TRP A 164 -1.56 8.27 -18.40
C TRP A 164 -1.36 7.33 -19.60
N GLN A 165 -0.16 6.79 -19.70
CA GLN A 165 0.15 5.84 -20.77
C GLN A 165 -0.79 4.63 -20.71
N ASP A 166 -1.22 4.19 -21.90
CA ASP A 166 -1.88 2.91 -22.10
C ASP A 166 -0.87 1.81 -21.83
N VAL A 167 -0.99 1.17 -20.66
CA VAL A 167 -0.20 -0.01 -20.30
C VAL A 167 -1.09 -1.23 -20.57
N PRO A 168 -0.74 -2.09 -21.53
CA PRO A 168 -1.54 -3.26 -21.83
C PRO A 168 -1.58 -4.21 -20.62
N LEU A 169 -2.68 -4.94 -20.48
CA LEU A 169 -2.69 -6.06 -19.56
C LEU A 169 -1.74 -7.16 -20.06
N PRO A 170 -1.09 -7.90 -19.15
CA PRO A 170 -0.29 -9.04 -19.56
C PRO A 170 -1.15 -10.00 -20.39
N LYS A 171 -0.59 -10.53 -21.48
CA LYS A 171 -1.28 -11.53 -22.28
C LYS A 171 -1.36 -12.82 -21.47
N ASP A 172 -2.53 -13.47 -21.47
CA ASP A 172 -2.64 -14.84 -20.96
C ASP A 172 -1.59 -15.69 -21.68
N LYS A 173 -0.83 -16.49 -20.92
CA LYS A 173 -0.06 -17.57 -21.52
C LYS A 173 -1.09 -18.48 -22.19
N GLN A 174 -1.19 -18.43 -23.52
CA GLN A 174 -1.91 -19.44 -24.27
C GLN A 174 -1.37 -20.80 -23.81
N GLU A 175 -2.25 -21.63 -23.25
CA GLU A 175 -1.92 -23.01 -22.94
C GLU A 175 -1.41 -23.67 -24.23
N SER A 176 -0.12 -24.01 -24.23
CA SER A 176 0.55 -24.79 -25.28
C SER A 176 0.43 -26.27 -25.00
#